data_AF-A0A8M8UXB8-F1
#
_entry.id   AF-A0A8M8UXB8-F1
#
_cell.length_a   1.000
_cell.length_b   1.000
_cell.length_c   1.000
_cell.angle_alpha   90.00
_cell.angle_beta   90.00
_cell.angle_gamma   90.00
#
_symmetry.space_group_name_H-M   'P 1'
#
loop_
_entity.id
_entity.type
_entity.pdbx_description
1 polymer ?
#
loop_
_entity_poly.entity_id
_entity_poly.type
_entity_poly.pdbx_seq_one_letter_code
_entity_poly.pdbx_strand_id
1 'polypeptide(L)'
;MSCCRFLSSTPLSAQPIIIIGSNKNLLSDKTTQHLQIAYSSYSPPATTYSTKPSIPMDSKPTFDFLTKKPYVPPSWATNLCPLPSHIFSLGHLPTPIHKWNLPNLPKNTEVYLKRDDLSGMQLSGNKVRKLEFLLAEAVAQGADCIITIGGIQSNHCRATAVAAKYLNLDCHLILRTSKALVDKDPGLTGNLLVERLVGAHIDLVSKEEYANVGSVALTNTLKEKLLSEGRKPYVIPVGGSNSLGTWGYIEAIREIKEQLEKGNGDLAFDDIVSACGSGATVAGLAVGSWLSDLRAKVHAYCVCDDPKYFYEFTQGLLDGIQAGIDSRDIVDIQNVSSMFAGFAKCQRSWLCYKYSRGTCICQANRSIHWCCS
;
A
#
# COMPACT_ATOMS: atom_id res chain seq x y z
N MET A 1 19.66 -34.34 -2.93
CA MET A 1 19.79 -32.87 -3.02
C MET A 1 19.35 -32.42 -4.40
N SER A 2 18.07 -32.14 -4.61
CA SER A 2 17.56 -31.47 -5.82
C SER A 2 16.36 -30.62 -5.41
N CYS A 3 16.67 -29.51 -4.74
CA CYS A 3 15.71 -28.48 -4.37
C CYS A 3 16.00 -27.24 -5.25
N CYS A 4 14.95 -26.52 -5.63
CA CYS A 4 14.99 -25.23 -6.35
C CYS A 4 15.17 -25.28 -7.88
N ARG A 5 14.14 -25.76 -8.59
CA ARG A 5 13.78 -25.25 -9.94
C ARG A 5 12.26 -25.12 -10.09
N PHE A 6 11.64 -24.30 -9.23
CA PHE A 6 10.23 -23.91 -9.38
C PHE A 6 10.04 -22.45 -8.96
N LEU A 7 10.60 -21.53 -9.75
CA LEU A 7 10.20 -20.12 -9.75
C LEU A 7 10.19 -19.67 -11.21
N SER A 8 9.11 -19.98 -11.92
CA SER A 8 8.79 -19.29 -13.17
C SER A 8 8.38 -17.87 -12.81
N SER A 9 9.22 -16.91 -13.21
CA SER A 9 9.08 -15.47 -13.00
C SER A 9 7.71 -14.95 -13.45
N THR A 10 6.79 -14.83 -12.50
CA THR A 10 5.63 -13.95 -12.61
C THR A 10 5.82 -12.90 -11.52
N PRO A 11 6.03 -11.61 -11.86
CA PRO A 11 6.31 -10.61 -10.85
C PRO A 11 5.08 -10.42 -9.96
N LEU A 12 5.30 -10.57 -8.66
CA LEU A 12 4.32 -10.22 -7.63
C LEU A 12 4.06 -8.72 -7.77
N SER A 13 2.87 -8.35 -8.24
CA SER A 13 2.52 -6.94 -8.50
C SER A 13 2.30 -6.19 -7.18
N ALA A 14 3.35 -5.74 -6.53
CA ALA A 14 3.22 -4.79 -5.42
C ALA A 14 3.15 -3.37 -5.99
N GLN A 15 2.21 -2.55 -5.50
CA GLN A 15 2.02 -1.17 -5.96
C GLN A 15 2.81 -0.22 -5.04
N PRO A 16 3.91 0.39 -5.50
CA PRO A 16 4.57 1.47 -4.76
C PRO A 16 3.70 2.73 -4.80
N ILE A 17 3.81 3.57 -3.77
CA ILE A 17 3.19 4.89 -3.73
C ILE A 17 4.26 5.89 -4.17
N ILE A 18 3.92 6.73 -5.15
CA ILE A 18 4.83 7.77 -5.64
C ILE A 18 4.57 9.02 -4.80
N ILE A 19 5.63 9.62 -4.28
CA ILE A 19 5.57 10.86 -3.52
C ILE A 19 6.40 11.90 -4.26
N ILE A 20 5.86 13.07 -4.50
CA ILE A 20 6.56 14.16 -5.20
C ILE A 20 6.82 15.26 -4.18
N GLY A 21 8.07 15.71 -4.13
CA GLY A 21 8.49 16.80 -3.25
C GLY A 21 9.15 17.92 -4.02
N SER A 22 9.06 19.13 -3.48
CA SER A 22 9.86 20.27 -3.89
C SER A 22 10.85 20.63 -2.78
N ASN A 23 12.10 20.88 -3.17
CA ASN A 23 13.09 21.46 -2.28
C ASN A 23 12.97 22.99 -2.37
N LYS A 24 12.54 23.64 -1.28
CA LYS A 24 12.30 25.09 -1.26
C LYS A 24 13.58 25.95 -1.40
N ASN A 25 14.77 25.36 -1.32
CA ASN A 25 16.04 26.11 -1.31
C ASN A 25 16.76 26.26 -2.67
N LEU A 26 16.16 25.92 -3.81
CA LEU A 26 16.77 26.23 -5.12
C LEU A 26 16.58 27.69 -5.58
N LEU A 27 16.03 28.56 -4.73
CA LEU A 27 15.80 29.98 -5.04
C LEU A 27 16.78 30.96 -4.37
N SER A 28 17.76 30.49 -3.60
CA SER A 28 18.80 31.39 -3.08
C SER A 28 20.13 30.67 -2.90
N ASP A 29 20.88 30.51 -3.98
CA ASP A 29 22.34 30.65 -3.86
C ASP A 29 22.98 30.94 -5.22
N LYS A 30 23.08 32.25 -5.52
CA LYS A 30 24.11 32.78 -6.41
C LYS A 30 25.34 33.08 -5.56
N THR A 31 26.13 32.05 -5.25
CA THR A 31 27.50 32.31 -4.80
C THR A 31 28.43 31.20 -5.25
N THR A 32 29.08 31.44 -6.39
CA THR A 32 30.29 30.74 -6.80
C THR A 32 31.38 31.03 -5.77
N GLN A 33 31.81 30.04 -4.99
CA GLN A 33 33.10 30.10 -4.31
C GLN A 33 33.90 28.82 -4.56
N HIS A 34 35.10 29.04 -5.07
CA HIS A 34 36.13 28.07 -5.34
C HIS A 34 36.52 27.31 -4.06
N LEU A 35 36.42 25.98 -4.09
CA LEU A 35 37.05 25.12 -3.08
C LEU A 35 38.45 24.73 -3.56
N GLN A 36 39.45 25.40 -2.99
CA GLN A 36 40.85 24.95 -2.99
C GLN A 36 40.99 23.83 -1.96
N ILE A 37 41.50 22.67 -2.41
CA ILE A 37 41.82 21.53 -1.55
C ILE A 37 43.15 21.83 -0.85
N ALA A 38 43.12 22.02 0.47
CA ALA A 38 44.30 22.01 1.31
C ALA A 38 44.30 20.73 2.16
N TYR A 39 45.27 19.85 1.90
CA TYR A 39 45.57 18.71 2.78
C TYR A 39 46.34 19.23 4.00
N SER A 40 45.81 19.01 5.20
CA SER A 40 46.56 19.17 6.45
C SER A 40 46.42 17.90 7.28
N SER A 41 47.58 17.39 7.71
CA SER A 41 47.81 16.17 8.47
C SER A 41 47.19 16.22 9.87
N TYR A 42 46.26 15.31 10.15
CA TYR A 42 45.65 15.12 11.47
C TYR A 42 46.44 14.10 12.30
N SER A 43 46.86 14.48 13.51
CA SER A 43 47.39 13.57 14.54
C SER A 43 46.38 13.46 15.70
N PRO A 44 46.09 12.26 16.24
CA PRO A 44 45.06 12.09 17.26
C PRO A 44 45.60 12.42 18.67
N PRO A 45 44.81 13.08 19.56
CA PRO A 45 45.15 13.18 20.97
C PRO A 45 44.64 11.98 21.79
N ALA A 46 45.34 11.73 22.89
CA ALA A 46 45.26 10.56 23.75
C ALA A 46 43.91 10.39 24.50
N THR A 47 43.55 9.11 24.68
CA THR A 47 42.38 8.61 25.41
C THR A 47 42.51 8.83 26.92
N THR A 48 41.49 9.44 27.53
CA THR A 48 41.20 9.33 28.96
C THR A 48 39.86 8.59 29.13
N TYR A 49 39.90 7.45 29.83
CA TYR A 49 38.72 6.62 30.09
C TYR A 49 37.85 7.28 31.16
N SER A 50 36.66 7.75 30.76
CA SER A 50 35.57 8.11 31.68
C SER A 50 34.53 7.00 31.66
N THR A 51 34.30 6.39 32.82
CA THR A 51 33.35 5.30 33.05
C THR A 51 31.91 5.80 32.83
N LYS A 52 31.28 5.40 31.72
CA LYS A 52 29.83 5.58 31.51
C LYS A 52 29.04 4.63 32.40
N PRO A 53 27.88 5.05 32.94
CA PRO A 53 27.03 4.18 33.75
C PRO A 53 26.45 3.03 32.91
N SER A 54 26.35 1.87 33.55
CA SER A 54 25.88 0.59 33.02
C SER A 54 24.46 0.67 32.45
N ILE A 55 24.32 0.28 31.19
CA ILE A 55 23.03 -0.01 30.55
C ILE A 55 22.45 -1.26 31.24
N PRO A 56 21.19 -1.27 31.71
CA PRO A 56 20.60 -2.46 32.28
C PRO A 56 20.55 -3.57 31.22
N MET A 57 21.30 -4.64 31.45
CA MET A 57 21.17 -5.90 30.73
C MET A 57 19.94 -6.63 31.27
N ASP A 58 18.76 -6.33 30.72
CA ASP A 58 17.63 -7.28 30.70
C ASP A 58 16.51 -6.76 29.79
N SER A 59 16.77 -6.71 28.47
CA SER A 59 15.68 -6.70 27.49
C SER A 59 15.79 -7.99 26.68
N LYS A 60 14.99 -9.00 27.04
CA LYS A 60 14.76 -10.14 26.14
C LYS A 60 14.41 -9.58 24.75
N PRO A 61 14.97 -10.13 23.65
CA PRO A 61 14.58 -9.68 22.32
C PRO A 61 13.07 -9.89 22.15
N THR A 62 12.32 -8.79 22.07
CA THR A 62 10.90 -8.83 21.79
C THR A 62 10.73 -8.98 20.29
N PHE A 63 10.29 -10.15 19.84
CA PHE A 63 9.89 -10.35 18.46
C PHE A 63 8.57 -9.63 18.22
N ASP A 64 8.59 -8.54 17.45
CA ASP A 64 7.41 -7.70 17.21
C ASP A 64 6.42 -8.31 16.20
N PHE A 65 6.90 -9.14 15.28
CA PHE A 65 6.07 -9.75 14.24
C PHE A 65 4.99 -10.67 14.82
N LEU A 66 3.80 -10.65 14.22
CA LEU A 66 2.62 -11.44 14.59
C LEU A 66 2.10 -11.17 16.01
N THR A 67 2.35 -9.97 16.54
CA THR A 67 1.83 -9.57 17.86
C THR A 67 0.58 -8.72 17.71
N LYS A 68 -0.43 -8.98 18.56
CA LYS A 68 -1.59 -8.10 18.71
C LYS A 68 -1.22 -6.97 19.67
N LYS A 69 -1.39 -5.72 19.24
CA LYS A 69 -1.08 -4.53 20.04
C LYS A 69 -2.33 -3.67 20.18
N PRO A 70 -2.55 -3.00 21.34
CA PRO A 70 -3.50 -1.89 21.42
C PRO A 70 -3.15 -0.84 20.36
N TYR A 71 -4.16 -0.28 19.71
CA TYR A 71 -3.97 0.78 18.72
C TYR A 71 -4.26 2.14 19.36
N VAL A 72 -3.38 3.11 19.10
CA VAL A 72 -3.57 4.51 19.46
C VAL A 72 -3.48 5.33 18.17
N PRO A 73 -4.55 6.04 17.78
CA PRO A 73 -4.52 6.84 16.56
C PRO A 73 -3.56 8.03 16.69
N PRO A 74 -3.02 8.56 15.58
CA PRO A 74 -2.26 9.80 15.62
C PRO A 74 -3.11 10.94 16.17
N SER A 75 -2.47 11.92 16.82
CA SER A 75 -3.14 13.05 17.48
C SER A 75 -4.07 13.85 16.55
N TRP A 76 -3.76 13.90 15.26
CA TRP A 76 -4.56 14.59 14.24
C TRP A 76 -5.74 13.74 13.70
N ALA A 77 -5.84 12.47 14.08
CA ALA A 77 -6.91 11.54 13.66
C ALA A 77 -7.83 11.09 14.80
N THR A 78 -7.67 11.62 16.02
CA THR A 78 -8.46 11.19 17.20
C THR A 78 -9.95 11.49 17.09
N ASN A 79 -10.34 12.42 16.23
CA ASN A 79 -11.74 12.82 16.01
C ASN A 79 -12.48 11.89 15.03
N LEU A 80 -11.77 10.97 14.36
CA LEU A 80 -12.40 9.97 13.50
C LEU A 80 -13.06 8.89 14.36
N CYS A 81 -14.16 8.31 13.87
CA CYS A 81 -14.81 7.20 14.58
C CYS A 81 -15.58 6.25 13.65
N PRO A 82 -15.61 4.94 13.95
CA PRO A 82 -15.05 4.32 15.15
C PRO A 82 -13.52 4.23 15.12
N LEU A 83 -12.90 4.35 16.30
CA LEU A 83 -11.47 4.14 16.45
C LEU A 83 -11.17 2.64 16.54
N PRO A 84 -10.18 2.13 15.79
CA PRO A 84 -9.71 0.76 15.96
C PRO A 84 -9.16 0.59 17.37
N SER A 85 -9.47 -0.54 18.01
CA SER A 85 -8.96 -0.82 19.37
C SER A 85 -7.59 -1.51 19.34
N HIS A 86 -7.31 -2.28 18.28
CA HIS A 86 -6.13 -3.12 18.18
C HIS A 86 -5.64 -3.20 16.73
N ILE A 87 -4.38 -3.59 16.60
CA ILE A 87 -3.71 -3.86 15.34
C ILE A 87 -2.83 -5.12 15.49
N PHE A 88 -2.64 -5.89 14.41
CA PHE A 88 -1.57 -6.88 14.34
C PHE A 88 -0.33 -6.31 13.67
N SER A 89 0.86 -6.65 14.17
CA SER A 89 2.10 -6.38 13.43
C SER A 89 2.33 -7.48 12.40
N LEU A 90 2.03 -7.18 11.13
CA LEU A 90 2.18 -8.10 9.99
C LEU A 90 3.16 -7.56 8.94
N GLY A 91 3.29 -6.23 8.84
CA GLY A 91 4.19 -5.60 7.89
C GLY A 91 5.60 -5.37 8.45
N HIS A 92 6.60 -5.40 7.58
CA HIS A 92 7.91 -4.81 7.86
C HIS A 92 7.82 -3.30 7.72
N LEU A 93 7.47 -2.63 8.81
CA LEU A 93 7.27 -1.19 8.90
C LEU A 93 8.34 -0.55 9.82
N PRO A 94 8.76 0.70 9.57
CA PRO A 94 8.33 1.56 8.46
C PRO A 94 8.94 1.16 7.11
N THR A 95 8.19 1.28 6.02
CA THR A 95 8.72 1.04 4.66
C THR A 95 9.59 2.21 4.21
N PRO A 96 10.67 1.99 3.44
CA PRO A 96 11.59 3.08 3.11
C PRO A 96 10.99 4.05 2.08
N ILE A 97 11.45 5.30 2.13
CA ILE A 97 11.21 6.32 1.10
C ILE A 97 12.50 6.50 0.30
N HIS A 98 12.47 6.20 -1.01
CA HIS A 98 13.64 6.30 -1.88
C HIS A 98 13.50 7.45 -2.86
N LYS A 99 14.52 8.30 -2.99
CA LYS A 99 14.60 9.26 -4.09
C LYS A 99 14.71 8.50 -5.43
N TRP A 100 13.89 8.89 -6.40
CA TRP A 100 13.89 8.35 -7.75
C TRP A 100 14.37 9.40 -8.74
N ASN A 101 15.61 9.24 -9.21
CA ASN A 101 16.22 10.14 -10.18
C ASN A 101 15.72 9.82 -11.60
N LEU A 102 14.57 10.38 -11.96
CA LEU A 102 14.02 10.27 -13.30
C LEU A 102 14.66 11.30 -14.25
N PRO A 103 15.02 10.93 -15.49
CA PRO A 103 15.50 11.90 -16.47
C PRO A 103 14.34 12.80 -16.95
N ASN A 104 14.66 14.04 -17.30
CA ASN A 104 13.72 15.02 -17.87
C ASN A 104 12.57 15.42 -16.92
N LEU A 105 12.79 15.39 -15.61
CA LEU A 105 11.87 16.03 -14.67
C LEU A 105 11.85 17.54 -14.92
N PRO A 106 10.71 18.21 -14.71
CA PRO A 106 10.65 19.67 -14.67
C PRO A 106 11.66 20.22 -13.65
N LYS A 107 12.13 21.46 -13.88
CA LYS A 107 13.02 22.13 -12.92
C LYS A 107 12.35 22.18 -11.55
N ASN A 108 13.13 21.95 -10.50
CA ASN A 108 12.68 21.96 -9.09
C ASN A 108 11.62 20.89 -8.76
N THR A 109 11.58 19.79 -9.52
CA THR A 109 10.72 18.63 -9.20
C THR A 109 11.59 17.47 -8.75
N GLU A 110 11.30 16.94 -7.55
CA GLU A 110 11.91 15.71 -7.05
C GLU A 110 10.84 14.63 -6.90
N VAL A 111 11.20 13.40 -7.29
CA VAL A 111 10.30 12.24 -7.16
C VAL A 111 10.89 11.28 -6.15
N TYR A 112 10.04 10.76 -5.29
CA TYR A 112 10.33 9.79 -4.26
C TYR A 112 9.35 8.60 -4.37
N LEU A 113 9.76 7.46 -3.86
CA LEU A 113 8.98 6.23 -3.83
C LEU A 113 8.84 5.76 -2.40
N LYS A 114 7.60 5.70 -1.91
CA LYS A 114 7.25 5.00 -0.68
C LYS A 114 7.10 3.52 -1.00
N ARG A 115 8.09 2.74 -0.57
CA ARG A 115 8.29 1.34 -0.95
C ARG A 115 7.44 0.37 -0.14
N ASP A 116 6.12 0.55 -0.17
CA ASP A 116 5.17 -0.37 0.47
C ASP A 116 5.22 -1.79 -0.11
N ASP A 117 5.83 -1.99 -1.28
CA ASP A 117 6.19 -3.30 -1.81
C ASP A 117 7.21 -4.05 -0.95
N LEU A 118 8.00 -3.34 -0.14
CA LEU A 118 8.97 -3.91 0.80
C LEU A 118 8.40 -4.19 2.20
N SER A 119 7.07 -4.17 2.36
CA SER A 119 6.38 -4.48 3.63
C SER A 119 6.42 -5.97 4.04
N GLY A 120 7.18 -6.81 3.34
CA GLY A 120 7.33 -8.25 3.59
C GLY A 120 7.15 -9.07 2.31
N MET A 121 7.80 -10.22 2.15
CA MET A 121 7.85 -10.93 0.85
C MET A 121 6.53 -11.60 0.46
N GLN A 122 5.89 -12.31 1.39
CA GLN A 122 4.67 -13.08 1.14
C GLN A 122 3.40 -12.21 1.24
N LEU A 123 3.42 -11.25 2.17
CA LEU A 123 2.32 -10.31 2.40
C LEU A 123 2.37 -9.10 1.45
N SER A 124 3.58 -8.73 0.98
CA SER A 124 3.98 -7.58 0.13
C SER A 124 2.89 -6.67 -0.43
N GLY A 125 3.15 -5.37 -0.28
CA GLY A 125 2.41 -4.30 -0.96
C GLY A 125 1.37 -3.64 -0.06
N ASN A 126 0.48 -2.88 -0.70
CA ASN A 126 -0.46 -2.03 0.02
C ASN A 126 -1.51 -2.76 0.87
N LYS A 127 -1.71 -4.06 0.67
CA LYS A 127 -2.77 -4.81 1.34
C LYS A 127 -2.44 -5.10 2.80
N VAL A 128 -1.15 -5.25 3.12
CA VAL A 128 -0.67 -5.58 4.47
C VAL A 128 -1.14 -4.56 5.49
N ARG A 129 -0.95 -3.27 5.22
CA ARG A 129 -1.35 -2.18 6.13
C ARG A 129 -2.84 -2.22 6.49
N LYS A 130 -3.70 -2.63 5.57
CA LYS A 130 -5.14 -2.75 5.83
C LYS A 130 -5.44 -4.02 6.64
N LEU A 131 -4.78 -5.12 6.30
CA LEU A 131 -4.96 -6.42 6.95
C LEU A 131 -4.55 -6.40 8.42
N GLU A 132 -3.57 -5.57 8.80
CA GLU A 132 -3.20 -5.36 10.21
C GLU A 132 -4.39 -4.95 11.09
N PHE A 133 -5.31 -4.14 10.57
CA PHE A 133 -6.54 -3.73 11.27
C PHE A 133 -7.67 -4.73 11.07
N LEU A 134 -7.91 -5.16 9.83
CA LEU A 134 -9.03 -6.06 9.48
C LEU A 134 -8.94 -7.39 10.23
N LEU A 135 -7.75 -7.98 10.30
CA LEU A 135 -7.56 -9.25 10.99
C LEU A 135 -7.55 -9.09 12.50
N ALA A 136 -7.16 -7.93 13.02
CA ALA A 136 -7.29 -7.63 14.45
C ALA A 136 -8.76 -7.61 14.88
N GLU A 137 -9.64 -7.02 14.05
CA GLU A 137 -11.08 -7.07 14.26
C GLU A 137 -11.64 -8.49 14.09
N ALA A 138 -11.26 -9.21 13.04
CA ALA A 138 -11.73 -10.58 12.81
C ALA A 138 -11.43 -11.50 14.01
N VAL A 139 -10.19 -11.45 14.52
CA VAL A 139 -9.80 -12.22 15.72
C VAL A 139 -10.54 -11.74 16.96
N ALA A 140 -10.76 -10.43 17.13
CA ALA A 140 -11.54 -9.90 18.25
C ALA A 140 -13.01 -10.35 18.23
N GLN A 141 -13.58 -10.55 17.06
CA GLN A 141 -14.93 -11.10 16.87
C GLN A 141 -14.98 -12.64 17.01
N GLY A 142 -13.84 -13.30 17.27
CA GLY A 142 -13.76 -14.74 17.43
C GLY A 142 -13.96 -15.51 16.12
N ALA A 143 -13.59 -14.89 14.98
CA ALA A 143 -13.61 -15.57 13.69
C ALA A 143 -12.66 -16.76 13.67
N ASP A 144 -13.06 -17.84 12.99
CA ASP A 144 -12.23 -19.02 12.76
C ASP A 144 -11.83 -19.16 11.28
N CYS A 145 -12.47 -18.40 10.38
CA CYS A 145 -12.14 -18.35 8.97
C CYS A 145 -12.38 -16.96 8.37
N ILE A 146 -11.63 -16.66 7.32
CA ILE A 146 -11.71 -15.43 6.55
C ILE A 146 -12.26 -15.73 5.16
N ILE A 147 -13.24 -14.95 4.72
CA ILE A 147 -13.73 -14.95 3.34
C ILE A 147 -13.23 -13.69 2.66
N THR A 148 -12.63 -13.80 1.47
CA THR A 148 -12.42 -12.64 0.61
C THR A 148 -12.51 -12.99 -0.86
N ILE A 149 -12.46 -11.97 -1.72
CA ILE A 149 -12.77 -12.10 -3.13
C ILE A 149 -11.90 -11.15 -3.98
N GLY A 150 -11.50 -11.61 -5.17
CA GLY A 150 -10.67 -10.85 -6.08
C GLY A 150 -10.51 -11.52 -7.45
N GLY A 151 -9.63 -10.98 -8.29
CA GLY A 151 -9.22 -11.68 -9.52
C GLY A 151 -8.28 -12.85 -9.21
N ILE A 152 -8.13 -13.78 -10.14
CA ILE A 152 -7.25 -14.96 -9.99
C ILE A 152 -5.77 -14.64 -9.69
N GLN A 153 -5.30 -13.44 -10.00
CA GLN A 153 -3.96 -12.97 -9.66
C GLN A 153 -4.00 -11.81 -8.64
N SER A 154 -4.97 -11.82 -7.74
CA SER A 154 -5.18 -10.76 -6.75
C SER A 154 -4.11 -10.76 -5.66
N ASN A 155 -3.32 -9.68 -5.57
CA ASN A 155 -2.39 -9.49 -4.45
C ASN A 155 -3.12 -9.42 -3.09
N HIS A 156 -4.37 -8.98 -3.10
CA HIS A 156 -5.21 -8.94 -1.89
C HIS A 156 -5.57 -10.34 -1.40
N CYS A 157 -5.96 -11.23 -2.31
CA CYS A 157 -6.29 -12.61 -1.98
C CYS A 157 -5.06 -13.35 -1.46
N ARG A 158 -3.91 -13.22 -2.16
CA ARG A 158 -2.62 -13.74 -1.68
C ARG A 158 -2.28 -13.24 -0.28
N ALA A 159 -2.25 -11.92 -0.07
CA ALA A 159 -1.88 -11.34 1.22
C ALA A 159 -2.84 -11.77 2.33
N THR A 160 -4.14 -11.84 2.04
CA THR A 160 -5.16 -12.29 3.00
C THR A 160 -4.95 -13.75 3.37
N ALA A 161 -4.71 -14.64 2.40
CA ALA A 161 -4.49 -16.06 2.67
C ALA A 161 -3.25 -16.31 3.53
N VAL A 162 -2.13 -15.63 3.21
CA VAL A 162 -0.90 -15.71 4.00
C VAL A 162 -1.12 -15.17 5.42
N ALA A 163 -1.78 -14.02 5.57
CA ALA A 163 -2.01 -13.40 6.87
C ALA A 163 -2.97 -14.21 7.75
N ALA A 164 -4.05 -14.75 7.16
CA ALA A 164 -4.97 -15.66 7.82
C ALA A 164 -4.21 -16.90 8.32
N LYS A 165 -3.30 -17.46 7.50
CA LYS A 165 -2.51 -18.62 7.90
C LYS A 165 -1.57 -18.34 9.06
N TYR A 166 -0.93 -17.16 9.10
CA TYR A 166 -0.12 -16.75 10.26
C TYR A 166 -0.94 -16.69 11.55
N LEU A 167 -2.20 -16.27 11.47
CA LEU A 167 -3.12 -16.15 12.61
C LEU A 167 -3.90 -17.43 12.91
N ASN A 168 -3.56 -18.54 12.25
CA ASN A 168 -4.26 -19.83 12.38
C ASN A 168 -5.77 -19.73 12.07
N LEU A 169 -6.12 -18.93 11.07
CA LEU A 169 -7.47 -18.82 10.52
C LEU A 169 -7.52 -19.56 9.18
N ASP A 170 -8.61 -20.29 8.92
CA ASP A 170 -8.86 -20.80 7.57
C ASP A 170 -9.14 -19.65 6.61
N CYS A 171 -8.83 -19.82 5.33
CA CYS A 171 -9.06 -18.79 4.32
C CYS A 171 -9.83 -19.35 3.13
N HIS A 172 -10.97 -18.74 2.84
CA HIS A 172 -11.79 -19.03 1.67
C HIS A 172 -11.69 -17.85 0.69
N LEU A 173 -11.27 -18.15 -0.54
CA LEU A 173 -11.06 -17.19 -1.60
C LEU A 173 -12.03 -17.46 -2.74
N ILE A 174 -12.80 -16.44 -3.10
CA ILE A 174 -13.57 -16.43 -4.35
C ILE A 174 -12.71 -15.72 -5.41
N LEU A 175 -12.30 -16.43 -6.45
CA LEU A 175 -11.37 -15.92 -7.48
C LEU A 175 -12.03 -15.82 -8.85
N ARG A 176 -12.15 -14.59 -9.34
CA ARG A 176 -12.67 -14.28 -10.67
C ARG A 176 -11.65 -14.61 -11.76
N THR A 177 -12.06 -15.45 -12.71
CA THR A 177 -11.25 -15.85 -13.88
C THR A 177 -12.11 -16.00 -15.15
N SER A 178 -11.49 -16.32 -16.29
CA SER A 178 -12.25 -16.61 -17.52
C SER A 178 -13.00 -17.93 -17.39
N LYS A 179 -14.16 -18.05 -18.04
CA LYS A 179 -14.97 -19.29 -18.02
C LYS A 179 -14.16 -20.55 -18.38
N ALA A 180 -13.30 -20.47 -19.39
CA ALA A 180 -12.43 -21.57 -19.78
C ALA A 180 -11.47 -22.05 -18.68
N LEU A 181 -11.05 -21.17 -17.76
CA LEU A 181 -10.18 -21.51 -16.63
C LEU A 181 -10.97 -22.05 -15.43
N VAL A 182 -12.25 -21.71 -15.29
CA VAL A 182 -13.13 -22.32 -14.28
C VAL A 182 -13.22 -23.83 -14.53
N ASP A 183 -13.36 -24.23 -15.79
CA ASP A 183 -13.62 -25.64 -16.16
C ASP A 183 -12.35 -26.53 -16.19
N LYS A 184 -11.14 -25.96 -16.26
CA LYS A 184 -9.91 -26.71 -16.59
C LYS A 184 -8.81 -26.73 -15.52
N ASP A 185 -9.05 -26.12 -14.36
CA ASP A 185 -8.04 -25.78 -13.36
C ASP A 185 -6.92 -24.86 -13.93
N PRO A 186 -6.77 -23.62 -13.43
CA PRO A 186 -5.72 -22.69 -13.83
C PRO A 186 -4.29 -23.08 -13.39
N GLY A 187 -4.11 -24.17 -12.62
CA GLY A 187 -2.81 -24.70 -12.22
C GLY A 187 -2.10 -23.85 -11.15
N LEU A 188 -0.78 -23.94 -11.10
CA LEU A 188 0.07 -23.32 -10.06
C LEU A 188 0.86 -22.12 -10.62
N THR A 189 0.23 -20.95 -10.71
CA THR A 189 0.85 -19.75 -11.31
C THR A 189 0.71 -18.50 -10.43
N GLY A 190 1.76 -17.67 -10.37
CA GLY A 190 1.74 -16.37 -9.71
C GLY A 190 1.19 -16.40 -8.27
N ASN A 191 0.24 -15.50 -7.97
CA ASN A 191 -0.42 -15.40 -6.66
C ASN A 191 -1.19 -16.68 -6.29
N LEU A 192 -1.82 -17.35 -7.26
CA LEU A 192 -2.58 -18.58 -7.03
C LEU A 192 -1.72 -19.73 -6.50
N LEU A 193 -0.47 -19.83 -6.94
CA LEU A 193 0.49 -20.80 -6.38
C LEU A 193 0.64 -20.59 -4.87
N VAL A 194 0.84 -19.36 -4.43
CA VAL A 194 1.03 -19.02 -3.01
C VAL A 194 -0.24 -19.30 -2.21
N GLU A 195 -1.40 -18.90 -2.74
CA GLU A 195 -2.71 -19.14 -2.11
C GLU A 195 -2.95 -20.65 -1.86
N ARG A 196 -2.65 -21.50 -2.85
CA ARG A 196 -2.72 -22.95 -2.71
C ARG A 196 -1.68 -23.51 -1.74
N LEU A 197 -0.45 -23.01 -1.77
CA LEU A 197 0.63 -23.47 -0.88
C LEU A 197 0.32 -23.21 0.60
N VAL A 198 -0.34 -22.10 0.93
CA VAL A 198 -0.76 -21.81 2.31
C VAL A 198 -2.05 -22.51 2.72
N GLY A 199 -2.67 -23.27 1.80
CA GLY A 199 -3.84 -24.09 2.05
C GLY A 199 -5.17 -23.34 2.00
N ALA A 200 -5.28 -22.26 1.23
CA ALA A 200 -6.56 -21.56 1.07
C ALA A 200 -7.57 -22.40 0.26
N HIS A 201 -8.84 -22.35 0.66
CA HIS A 201 -9.96 -22.91 -0.09
C HIS A 201 -10.29 -21.97 -1.26
N ILE A 202 -10.33 -22.49 -2.49
CA ILE A 202 -10.48 -21.69 -3.70
C ILE A 202 -11.80 -22.01 -4.41
N ASP A 203 -12.67 -21.02 -4.52
CA ASP A 203 -13.88 -21.05 -5.34
C ASP A 203 -13.66 -20.20 -6.59
N LEU A 204 -13.62 -20.82 -7.77
CA LEU A 204 -13.46 -20.10 -9.03
C LEU A 204 -14.81 -19.63 -9.55
N VAL A 205 -14.91 -18.34 -9.90
CA VAL A 205 -16.10 -17.76 -10.53
C VAL A 205 -15.74 -17.14 -11.87
N SER A 206 -16.68 -17.21 -12.81
CA SER A 206 -16.49 -16.57 -14.12
C SER A 206 -16.58 -15.05 -14.01
N LYS A 207 -16.04 -14.32 -14.99
CA LYS A 207 -16.16 -12.85 -15.04
C LYS A 207 -17.62 -12.42 -15.18
N GLU A 208 -18.39 -13.19 -15.93
CA GLU A 208 -19.80 -12.98 -16.22
C GLU A 208 -20.65 -13.17 -14.96
N GLU A 209 -20.40 -14.24 -14.22
CA GLU A 209 -21.05 -14.51 -12.93
C GLU A 209 -20.72 -13.42 -11.91
N TYR A 210 -19.44 -13.04 -11.78
CA TYR A 210 -19.04 -11.96 -10.89
C TYR A 210 -19.74 -10.64 -11.23
N ALA A 211 -19.86 -10.32 -12.53
CA ALA A 211 -20.53 -9.09 -12.99
C ALA A 211 -22.04 -9.13 -12.73
N ASN A 212 -22.67 -10.30 -12.84
CA ASN A 212 -24.11 -10.48 -12.64
C ASN A 212 -24.51 -10.49 -11.15
N VAL A 213 -23.77 -11.26 -10.33
CA VAL A 213 -24.11 -11.47 -8.91
C VAL A 213 -23.52 -10.38 -8.02
N GLY A 214 -22.30 -9.92 -8.34
CA GLY A 214 -21.58 -8.95 -7.54
C GLY A 214 -20.85 -9.56 -6.33
N SER A 215 -19.80 -8.86 -5.87
CA SER A 215 -18.91 -9.38 -4.83
C SER A 215 -19.57 -9.55 -3.46
N VAL A 216 -20.48 -8.65 -3.09
CA VAL A 216 -21.19 -8.68 -1.80
C VAL A 216 -22.08 -9.91 -1.71
N ALA A 217 -22.90 -10.16 -2.74
CA ALA A 217 -23.78 -11.32 -2.75
C ALA A 217 -22.99 -12.64 -2.78
N LEU A 218 -21.95 -12.74 -3.63
CA LEU A 218 -21.08 -13.93 -3.66
C LEU A 218 -20.46 -14.26 -2.30
N THR A 219 -19.91 -13.25 -1.62
CA THR A 219 -19.31 -13.44 -0.29
C THR A 219 -20.35 -13.74 0.79
N ASN A 220 -21.55 -13.16 0.71
CA ASN A 220 -22.65 -13.46 1.63
C ASN A 220 -23.16 -14.90 1.47
N THR A 221 -23.32 -15.40 0.24
CA THR A 221 -23.72 -16.79 0.00
C THR A 221 -22.74 -17.77 0.64
N LEU A 222 -21.44 -17.55 0.47
CA LEU A 222 -20.41 -18.39 1.09
C LEU A 222 -20.40 -18.24 2.62
N LYS A 223 -20.63 -17.02 3.13
CA LYS A 223 -20.76 -16.75 4.57
C LYS A 223 -21.93 -17.53 5.18
N GLU A 224 -23.10 -17.51 4.56
CA GLU A 224 -24.29 -18.24 5.01
C GLU A 224 -24.07 -19.75 5.02
N LYS A 225 -23.41 -20.28 3.97
CA LYS A 225 -23.00 -21.68 3.93
C LYS A 225 -22.12 -22.05 5.12
N LEU A 226 -21.03 -21.31 5.34
CA LEU A 226 -20.09 -21.57 6.44
C LEU A 226 -20.73 -21.42 7.82
N LEU A 227 -21.64 -20.45 7.99
CA LEU A 227 -22.45 -20.32 9.22
C LEU A 227 -23.32 -21.56 9.47
N SER A 228 -23.96 -22.11 8.43
CA SER A 228 -24.77 -23.34 8.58
C SER A 228 -23.93 -24.59 8.87
N GLU A 229 -22.64 -24.56 8.53
CA GLU A 229 -21.64 -25.57 8.91
C GLU A 229 -21.04 -25.33 10.33
N GLY A 230 -21.55 -24.34 11.07
CA GLY A 230 -21.11 -24.03 12.44
C GLY A 230 -19.81 -23.24 12.53
N ARG A 231 -19.31 -22.69 11.42
CA ARG A 231 -18.11 -21.84 11.37
C ARG A 231 -18.42 -20.40 11.77
N LYS A 232 -17.38 -19.60 11.99
CA LYS A 232 -17.45 -18.17 12.32
C LYS A 232 -16.71 -17.34 11.26
N PRO A 233 -17.29 -17.20 10.06
CA PRO A 233 -16.65 -16.47 8.97
C PRO A 233 -16.64 -14.96 9.19
N TYR A 234 -15.48 -14.34 8.93
CA TYR A 234 -15.35 -12.89 8.78
C TYR A 234 -15.07 -12.52 7.32
N VAL A 235 -15.86 -11.63 6.74
CA VAL A 235 -15.76 -11.22 5.34
C VAL A 235 -14.87 -9.99 5.22
N ILE A 236 -13.79 -10.10 4.46
CA ILE A 236 -12.97 -8.97 4.03
C ILE A 236 -13.37 -8.60 2.60
N PRO A 237 -13.85 -7.36 2.34
CA PRO A 237 -14.28 -6.95 1.00
C PRO A 237 -13.10 -6.86 0.03
N VAL A 238 -13.42 -6.72 -1.27
CA VAL A 238 -12.43 -6.61 -2.35
C VAL A 238 -11.33 -5.60 -1.99
N GLY A 239 -10.08 -6.06 -1.98
CA GLY A 239 -8.92 -5.20 -1.74
C GLY A 239 -8.77 -4.66 -0.31
N GLY A 240 -9.53 -5.22 0.65
CA GLY A 240 -9.56 -4.80 2.05
C GLY A 240 -10.14 -3.41 2.22
N SER A 241 -11.06 -3.04 1.33
CA SER A 241 -11.57 -1.67 1.26
C SER A 241 -12.92 -1.52 1.97
N ASN A 242 -12.84 -1.20 3.25
CA ASN A 242 -13.92 -0.70 4.08
C ASN A 242 -13.34 0.43 4.97
N SER A 243 -14.20 1.08 5.77
CA SER A 243 -13.80 2.17 6.66
C SER A 243 -12.70 1.77 7.65
N LEU A 244 -12.70 0.53 8.17
CA LEU A 244 -11.62 0.03 9.02
C LEU A 244 -10.28 -0.08 8.27
N GLY A 245 -10.30 -0.62 7.04
CA GLY A 245 -9.11 -0.78 6.21
C GLY A 245 -8.47 0.56 5.79
N THR A 246 -9.22 1.66 5.81
CA THR A 246 -8.72 3.03 5.57
C THR A 246 -7.66 3.43 6.60
N TRP A 247 -7.76 2.95 7.85
CA TRP A 247 -6.80 3.25 8.92
C TRP A 247 -5.37 2.80 8.59
N GLY A 248 -5.22 1.73 7.82
CA GLY A 248 -3.90 1.28 7.35
C GLY A 248 -3.13 2.36 6.56
N TYR A 249 -3.85 3.23 5.85
CA TYR A 249 -3.24 4.32 5.07
C TYR A 249 -3.25 5.68 5.75
N ILE A 250 -4.08 5.86 6.79
CA ILE A 250 -3.89 6.93 7.78
C ILE A 250 -2.54 6.73 8.50
N GLU A 251 -2.25 5.49 8.90
CA GLU A 251 -0.95 5.11 9.47
C GLU A 251 0.23 5.31 8.51
N ALA A 252 0.03 5.07 7.21
CA ALA A 252 1.07 5.37 6.23
C ALA A 252 1.41 6.87 6.19
N ILE A 253 0.43 7.77 6.38
CA ILE A 253 0.69 9.22 6.48
C ILE A 253 1.44 9.56 7.78
N ARG A 254 1.03 8.97 8.92
CA ARG A 254 1.79 9.10 10.18
C ARG A 254 3.25 8.68 9.98
N GLU A 255 3.46 7.55 9.34
CA GLU A 255 4.79 7.00 9.04
C GLU A 255 5.61 7.91 8.13
N ILE A 256 5.01 8.47 7.06
CA ILE A 256 5.69 9.42 6.16
C ILE A 256 6.12 10.67 6.94
N LYS A 257 5.26 11.20 7.81
CA LYS A 257 5.58 12.36 8.65
C LYS A 257 6.75 12.08 9.59
N GLU A 258 6.70 10.98 10.32
CA GLU A 258 7.78 10.59 11.24
C GLU A 258 9.10 10.38 10.49
N GLN A 259 9.06 9.92 9.23
CA GLN A 259 10.24 9.78 8.38
C GLN A 259 10.79 11.13 7.90
N LEU A 260 9.93 12.11 7.62
CA LEU A 260 10.34 13.48 7.30
C LEU A 260 10.97 14.17 8.50
N GLU A 261 10.36 14.06 9.68
CA GLU A 261 10.86 14.65 10.93
C GLU A 261 12.23 14.10 11.35
N LYS A 262 12.51 12.81 11.04
CA LYS A 262 13.81 12.18 11.27
C LYS A 262 14.85 12.54 10.20
N GLY A 263 14.43 13.05 9.05
CA GLY A 263 15.32 13.52 8.01
C GLY A 263 15.95 14.86 8.40
N ASN A 264 17.27 15.01 8.25
CA ASN A 264 17.99 16.25 8.61
C ASN A 264 17.76 17.42 7.62
N GLY A 265 16.56 17.61 7.06
CA GLY A 265 16.36 18.65 6.05
C GLY A 265 14.93 19.14 5.88
N ASP A 266 14.80 20.30 5.23
CA ASP A 266 13.55 21.01 4.90
C ASP A 266 12.73 20.32 3.79
N LEU A 267 12.81 18.99 3.66
CA LEU A 267 12.09 18.25 2.65
C LEU A 267 10.60 18.22 3.01
N ALA A 268 9.77 18.77 2.13
CA ALA A 268 8.32 18.66 2.19
C ALA A 268 7.79 17.97 0.94
N PHE A 269 6.76 17.14 1.11
CA PHE A 269 6.06 16.52 0.00
C PHE A 269 4.82 17.33 -0.35
N ASP A 270 4.72 17.75 -1.61
CA ASP A 270 3.61 18.58 -2.09
C ASP A 270 2.49 17.73 -2.68
N ASP A 271 2.83 16.57 -3.26
CA ASP A 271 1.88 15.69 -3.91
C ASP A 271 2.15 14.21 -3.56
N ILE A 272 1.08 13.45 -3.35
CA ILE A 272 1.10 12.00 -3.20
C ILE A 272 0.31 11.41 -4.35
N VAL A 273 0.85 10.39 -5.01
CA VAL A 273 0.24 9.77 -6.19
C VAL A 273 0.10 8.27 -5.95
N SER A 274 -1.12 7.76 -6.12
CA SER A 274 -1.41 6.33 -5.95
C SER A 274 -2.34 5.81 -7.05
N ALA A 275 -2.14 4.54 -7.42
CA ALA A 275 -3.17 3.81 -8.15
C ALA A 275 -4.44 3.65 -7.29
N CYS A 276 -5.60 3.75 -7.93
CA CYS A 276 -6.92 3.56 -7.33
C CYS A 276 -7.61 2.35 -7.96
N GLY A 277 -7.66 1.24 -7.21
CA GLY A 277 -8.37 0.02 -7.64
C GLY A 277 -9.55 -0.31 -6.76
N SER A 278 -9.36 -0.42 -5.45
CA SER A 278 -10.46 -0.69 -4.51
C SER A 278 -10.77 0.50 -3.59
N GLY A 279 -10.17 1.68 -3.78
CA GLY A 279 -10.50 2.90 -3.02
C GLY A 279 -9.76 3.11 -1.69
N ALA A 280 -9.79 2.19 -0.72
CA ALA A 280 -9.39 2.53 0.67
C ALA A 280 -7.93 2.97 0.88
N THR A 281 -7.00 2.62 -0.03
CA THR A 281 -5.63 3.18 0.02
C THR A 281 -5.66 4.69 -0.24
N VAL A 282 -6.38 5.12 -1.28
CA VAL A 282 -6.54 6.53 -1.64
C VAL A 282 -7.30 7.27 -0.54
N ALA A 283 -8.39 6.69 -0.01
CA ALA A 283 -9.15 7.29 1.08
C ALA A 283 -8.28 7.59 2.30
N GLY A 284 -7.45 6.62 2.72
CA GLY A 284 -6.59 6.77 3.90
C GLY A 284 -5.46 7.78 3.70
N LEU A 285 -4.85 7.77 2.51
CA LEU A 285 -3.85 8.77 2.14
C LEU A 285 -4.45 10.18 2.13
N ALA A 286 -5.63 10.35 1.52
CA ALA A 286 -6.30 11.63 1.38
C ALA A 286 -6.71 12.21 2.73
N VAL A 287 -7.44 11.45 3.54
CA VAL A 287 -7.90 11.94 4.87
C VAL A 287 -6.72 12.14 5.82
N GLY A 288 -5.72 11.24 5.79
CA GLY A 288 -4.53 11.40 6.61
C GLY A 288 -3.71 12.63 6.23
N SER A 289 -3.51 12.87 4.94
CA SER A 289 -2.81 14.06 4.46
C SER A 289 -3.58 15.36 4.80
N TRP A 290 -4.91 15.32 4.66
CA TRP A 290 -5.77 16.46 4.97
C TRP A 290 -5.81 16.83 6.46
N LEU A 291 -5.91 15.84 7.34
CA LEU A 291 -6.00 16.06 8.78
C LEU A 291 -4.65 16.41 9.42
N SER A 292 -3.56 15.91 8.84
CA SER A 292 -2.21 16.22 9.32
C SER A 292 -1.69 17.57 8.78
N ASP A 293 -0.55 18.02 9.32
CA ASP A 293 0.20 19.17 8.76
C ASP A 293 0.96 18.83 7.46
N LEU A 294 0.95 17.57 7.00
CA LEU A 294 1.61 17.17 5.76
C LEU A 294 0.98 17.91 4.58
N ARG A 295 -0.36 17.95 4.53
CA ARG A 295 -1.17 18.70 3.55
C ARG A 295 -0.77 18.48 2.07
N ALA A 296 -0.11 17.37 1.76
CA ALA A 296 0.24 16.97 0.41
C ALA A 296 -1.05 16.65 -0.38
N LYS A 297 -1.14 17.13 -1.61
CA LYS A 297 -2.28 16.88 -2.50
C LYS A 297 -2.27 15.42 -2.94
N VAL A 298 -3.38 14.71 -2.72
CA VAL A 298 -3.46 13.30 -3.11
C VAL A 298 -4.08 13.18 -4.51
N HIS A 299 -3.38 12.51 -5.42
CA HIS A 299 -3.80 12.21 -6.77
C HIS A 299 -4.00 10.71 -6.94
N ALA A 300 -5.18 10.32 -7.37
CA ALA A 300 -5.60 8.94 -7.50
C ALA A 300 -5.87 8.59 -8.97
N TYR A 301 -5.30 7.49 -9.43
CA TYR A 301 -5.42 7.07 -10.83
C TYR A 301 -6.20 5.76 -10.95
N CYS A 302 -7.39 5.83 -11.53
CA CYS A 302 -8.32 4.69 -11.66
C CYS A 302 -7.71 3.57 -12.51
N VAL A 303 -7.50 2.39 -11.93
CA VAL A 303 -7.05 1.19 -12.67
C VAL A 303 -8.20 0.25 -13.06
N CYS A 304 -9.39 0.54 -12.55
CA CYS A 304 -10.69 0.00 -12.93
C CYS A 304 -11.75 1.08 -12.68
N ASP A 305 -12.99 0.86 -13.11
CA ASP A 305 -14.11 1.79 -12.92
C ASP A 305 -13.76 3.23 -13.37
N ASP A 306 -14.47 4.24 -12.87
CA ASP A 306 -14.29 5.63 -13.25
C ASP A 306 -14.18 6.57 -12.03
N PRO A 307 -13.77 7.84 -12.22
CA PRO A 307 -13.65 8.79 -11.11
C PRO A 307 -14.93 9.01 -10.35
N LYS A 308 -16.09 9.02 -11.01
CA LYS A 308 -17.38 9.24 -10.35
C LYS A 308 -17.63 8.12 -9.33
N TYR A 309 -17.44 6.87 -9.75
CA TYR A 309 -17.52 5.71 -8.86
C TYR A 309 -16.59 5.86 -7.65
N PHE A 310 -15.32 6.21 -7.86
CA PHE A 310 -14.38 6.28 -6.74
C PHE A 310 -14.56 7.51 -5.84
N TYR A 311 -15.10 8.63 -6.33
CA TYR A 311 -15.50 9.72 -5.45
C TYR A 311 -16.61 9.25 -4.50
N GLU A 312 -17.66 8.63 -5.03
CA GLU A 312 -18.78 8.10 -4.24
C GLU A 312 -18.31 7.00 -3.27
N PHE A 313 -17.49 6.07 -3.75
CA PHE A 313 -16.94 5.00 -2.92
C PHE A 313 -16.03 5.54 -1.82
N THR A 314 -15.15 6.49 -2.15
CA THR A 314 -14.29 7.15 -1.15
C THR A 314 -15.14 7.91 -0.13
N GLN A 315 -16.19 8.61 -0.56
CA GLN A 315 -17.11 9.28 0.35
C GLN A 315 -17.72 8.29 1.36
N GLY A 316 -18.24 7.14 0.90
CA GLY A 316 -18.79 6.12 1.80
C GLY A 316 -17.78 5.59 2.82
N LEU A 317 -16.49 5.48 2.44
CA LEU A 317 -15.42 5.12 3.39
C LEU A 317 -15.18 6.21 4.43
N LEU A 318 -15.17 7.48 4.01
CA LEU A 318 -15.00 8.65 4.88
C LEU A 318 -16.18 8.82 5.85
N ASP A 319 -17.40 8.61 5.36
CA ASP A 319 -18.62 8.65 6.17
C ASP A 319 -18.59 7.55 7.24
N GLY A 320 -18.13 6.34 6.88
CA GLY A 320 -18.02 5.23 7.83
C GLY A 320 -16.91 5.38 8.88
N ILE A 321 -15.98 6.32 8.71
CA ILE A 321 -15.07 6.78 9.77
C ILE A 321 -15.46 8.17 10.33
N GLN A 322 -16.65 8.66 9.98
CA GLN A 322 -17.23 9.94 10.39
C GLN A 322 -16.26 11.11 10.21
N ALA A 323 -15.55 11.14 9.08
CA ALA A 323 -14.53 12.14 8.82
C ALA A 323 -15.08 13.58 8.73
N GLY A 324 -16.37 13.73 8.37
CA GLY A 324 -17.01 15.05 8.21
C GLY A 324 -16.41 15.87 7.06
N ILE A 325 -15.86 15.21 6.04
CA ILE A 325 -15.12 15.82 4.93
C ILE A 325 -15.66 15.27 3.60
N ASP A 326 -15.79 16.12 2.58
CA ASP A 326 -16.10 15.67 1.22
C ASP A 326 -14.84 15.12 0.54
N SER A 327 -14.97 13.91 -0.02
CA SER A 327 -13.93 13.26 -0.82
C SER A 327 -13.39 14.15 -1.94
N ARG A 328 -14.23 15.00 -2.55
CA ARG A 328 -13.85 15.89 -3.66
C ARG A 328 -12.95 17.04 -3.23
N ASP A 329 -12.92 17.36 -1.93
CA ASP A 329 -12.06 18.42 -1.39
C ASP A 329 -10.64 17.93 -1.10
N ILE A 330 -10.44 16.62 -0.96
CA ILE A 330 -9.20 16.05 -0.41
C ILE A 330 -8.43 15.13 -1.35
N VAL A 331 -9.04 14.68 -2.45
CA VAL A 331 -8.38 13.84 -3.45
C VAL A 331 -8.81 14.23 -4.86
N ASP A 332 -7.83 14.33 -5.76
CA ASP A 332 -8.05 14.45 -7.20
C ASP A 332 -8.02 13.06 -7.85
N ILE A 333 -9.19 12.56 -8.24
CA ILE A 333 -9.36 11.25 -8.86
C ILE A 333 -9.45 11.40 -10.39
N GLN A 334 -8.54 10.73 -11.09
CA GLN A 334 -8.39 10.84 -12.54
C GLN A 334 -8.49 9.47 -13.21
N ASN A 335 -9.11 9.45 -14.39
CA ASN A 335 -8.97 8.33 -15.30
C ASN A 335 -7.56 8.31 -15.88
N VAL A 336 -7.00 7.11 -16.02
CA VAL A 336 -5.81 6.95 -16.83
C VAL A 336 -6.28 6.96 -18.29
N SER A 337 -5.84 7.94 -19.09
CA SER A 337 -6.23 8.00 -20.51
C SER A 337 -5.90 6.67 -21.21
N SER A 338 -6.68 6.32 -22.22
CA SER A 338 -6.70 5.01 -22.92
C SER A 338 -5.36 4.49 -23.49
N MET A 339 -4.24 5.19 -23.30
CA MET A 339 -2.88 4.69 -23.51
C MET A 339 -2.39 3.72 -22.43
N PHE A 340 -3.15 3.49 -21.36
CA PHE A 340 -2.65 2.89 -20.12
C PHE A 340 -3.50 1.74 -19.55
N ALA A 341 -4.37 1.14 -20.36
CA ALA A 341 -5.19 0.01 -19.93
C ALA A 341 -4.33 -1.23 -19.62
N GLY A 342 -4.19 -1.52 -18.32
CA GLY A 342 -3.49 -2.68 -17.76
C GLY A 342 -2.73 -2.29 -16.51
N PHE A 343 -2.78 -3.13 -15.47
CA PHE A 343 -2.04 -2.99 -14.21
C PHE A 343 -0.75 -2.17 -14.37
N ALA A 344 -0.79 -0.93 -13.87
CA ALA A 344 0.31 0.02 -13.90
C ALA A 344 1.07 0.08 -15.23
N LYS A 345 0.45 0.41 -16.36
CA LYS A 345 1.20 0.99 -17.48
C LYS A 345 1.15 2.50 -17.29
N CYS A 346 2.26 3.14 -16.96
CA CYS A 346 2.45 4.59 -17.03
C CYS A 346 3.66 4.86 -17.93
N GLN A 347 3.43 5.55 -19.05
CA GLN A 347 4.44 5.98 -20.01
C GLN A 347 4.85 7.41 -19.67
N ARG A 348 6.04 7.75 -20.13
CA ARG A 348 6.81 9.00 -19.99
C ARG A 348 6.03 10.31 -20.16
N SER A 349 4.87 10.30 -20.84
CA SER A 349 4.03 11.48 -21.08
C SER A 349 3.36 12.05 -19.83
N TRP A 350 3.24 11.25 -18.75
CA TRP A 350 2.48 11.60 -17.55
C TRP A 350 3.10 12.75 -16.72
N LEU A 351 4.41 12.75 -16.54
CA LEU A 351 5.14 13.79 -15.79
C LEU A 351 5.23 15.12 -16.58
N CYS A 352 5.25 15.05 -17.92
CA CYS A 352 5.31 16.24 -18.77
C CYS A 352 3.96 16.99 -18.85
N TYR A 353 2.82 16.30 -18.75
CA TYR A 353 1.51 16.92 -18.99
C TYR A 353 1.08 17.90 -17.87
N LYS A 354 1.41 17.62 -16.61
CA LYS A 354 1.03 18.49 -15.48
C LYS A 354 1.95 19.70 -15.31
N TYR A 355 3.21 19.60 -15.75
CA TYR A 355 4.24 20.62 -15.51
C TYR A 355 4.76 21.34 -16.77
N SER A 356 4.27 20.98 -17.96
CA SER A 356 4.51 21.76 -19.18
C SER A 356 3.20 22.05 -19.90
N ARG A 357 2.75 23.31 -19.85
CA ARG A 357 1.75 23.80 -20.80
C ARG A 357 2.40 23.82 -22.19
N GLY A 358 2.30 22.72 -22.93
CA GLY A 358 2.28 22.74 -24.39
C GLY A 358 3.58 22.52 -25.17
N THR A 359 4.58 21.77 -24.70
CA THR A 359 5.69 21.36 -25.59
C THR A 359 6.21 19.95 -25.29
N CYS A 360 5.94 19.04 -26.23
CA CYS A 360 6.39 17.65 -26.19
C CYS A 360 7.87 17.60 -26.64
N ILE A 361 8.80 17.41 -25.70
CA ILE A 361 10.23 17.22 -25.99
C ILE A 361 10.58 15.76 -25.73
N CYS A 362 11.13 15.10 -26.77
CA CYS A 362 11.64 13.72 -26.87
C CYS A 362 10.78 12.74 -27.69
N GLN A 363 10.94 12.80 -29.02
CA GLN A 363 10.76 11.64 -29.90
C GLN A 363 11.90 10.63 -29.64
N ALA A 364 11.66 9.59 -28.84
CA ALA A 364 12.51 8.40 -28.84
C ALA A 364 11.69 7.16 -28.40
N ASN A 365 11.48 6.26 -29.36
CA ASN A 365 10.67 5.04 -29.32
C ASN A 365 11.14 3.97 -28.31
N ARG A 366 10.86 4.10 -27.00
CA ARG A 366 10.82 2.93 -26.09
C ARG A 366 9.75 3.06 -25.00
N SER A 367 8.84 2.09 -24.96
CA SER A 367 7.82 1.87 -23.94
C SER A 367 8.46 1.67 -22.56
N ILE A 368 8.01 2.41 -21.53
CA ILE A 368 8.36 2.11 -20.14
C ILE A 368 7.40 1.00 -19.68
N HIS A 369 7.89 -0.23 -19.62
CA HIS A 369 7.19 -1.31 -18.94
C HIS A 369 7.42 -1.16 -17.43
N TRP A 370 6.33 -1.15 -16.65
CA TRP A 370 6.40 -1.42 -15.22
C TRP A 370 6.63 -2.93 -15.02
N CYS A 371 7.81 -3.39 -15.45
CA CYS A 371 8.38 -4.63 -15.01
C CYS A 371 9.16 -4.30 -13.72
N CYS A 372 8.51 -4.46 -12.57
CA CYS A 372 9.27 -4.79 -11.37
C CYS A 372 9.62 -6.26 -11.49
N SER A 373 10.92 -6.57 -11.37
CA SER A 373 11.60 -7.83 -11.67
C SER A 373 10.99 -9.05 -11.00
#